data_AF-A0A7X8KV93-F1
#
_entry.id   AF-A0A7X8KV93-F1
#
_cell.length_a   1.000
_cell.length_b   1.000
_cell.length_c   1.000
_cell.angle_alpha   90.00
_cell.angle_beta   90.00
_cell.angle_gamma   90.00
#
_symmetry.space_group_name_H-M   'P 1'
#
loop_
_entity.id
_entity.type
_entity.pdbx_description
1 polymer ?
#
loop_
_entity_poly.entity_id
_entity_poly.type
_entity_poly.pdbx_seq_one_letter_code
_entity_poly.pdbx_strand_id
1 'polypeptide(L)' 'MYLTSWEEDVGFAQARRTWKGYDFDIINELTDEDLISGSHRSKSVYLTDEGIKKAEELAKKYLNGEKCSRL' A
#
# COMPACT_ATOMS: atom_id res chain seq x y z
N MET A 1 -1.58 1.31 4.94
CA MET A 1 -1.99 0.44 3.80
C MET A 1 -0.96 -0.65 3.49
N TYR A 2 0.30 -0.33 3.13
CA TYR A 2 1.30 -1.33 2.72
C TYR A 2 1.74 -2.30 3.82
N LEU A 3 2.05 -1.81 5.03
CA LEU A 3 2.56 -2.65 6.13
C LEU A 3 1.56 -3.73 6.60
N THR A 4 0.27 -3.51 6.34
CA THR A 4 -0.82 -4.43 6.70
C THR A 4 -1.44 -5.09 5.47
N SER A 5 -0.76 -5.02 4.32
CA SER A 5 -1.19 -5.67 3.07
C SER A 5 -0.76 -7.14 3.03
N TRP A 6 -1.42 -7.92 2.19
CA TRP A 6 -1.11 -9.33 1.96
C TRP A 6 -0.97 -9.61 0.46
N GLU A 7 -0.30 -10.70 0.12
CA GLU A 7 -0.24 -11.22 -1.24
C GLU A 7 -1.46 -12.10 -1.51
N GLU A 8 -2.07 -11.91 -2.68
CA GLU A 8 -3.23 -12.65 -3.14
C GLU A 8 -2.92 -13.19 -4.54
N ASP A 9 -3.08 -14.50 -4.72
CA ASP A 9 -3.03 -15.13 -6.03
C ASP A 9 -4.35 -14.84 -6.76
N VAL A 10 -4.27 -14.09 -7.86
CA VAL A 10 -5.43 -13.75 -8.71
C VAL A 10 -5.47 -14.60 -9.98
N GLY A 11 -4.78 -15.75 -9.97
CA GLY A 11 -4.78 -16.78 -11.02
C GLY A 11 -3.70 -16.58 -12.08
N PHE A 12 -3.54 -15.35 -12.58
CA PHE A 12 -2.55 -15.01 -13.62
C PHE A 12 -1.36 -14.20 -13.09
N ALA A 13 -1.44 -13.70 -11.86
CA ALA A 13 -0.42 -12.89 -11.22
C ALA A 13 -0.58 -12.94 -9.70
N GLN A 14 0.47 -12.55 -8.98
CA GLN A 14 0.37 -12.21 -7.56
C GLN A 14 0.07 -10.71 -7.44
N ALA A 15 -0.95 -10.36 -6.66
CA ALA A 15 -1.33 -8.98 -6.40
C ALA A 15 -1.20 -8.67 -4.91
N ARG A 16 -0.76 -7.46 -4.58
CA ARG A 16 -0.64 -7.01 -3.18
C ARG A 16 -1.92 -6.28 -2.79
N ARG A 17 -2.71 -6.86 -1.88
CA ARG A 17 -4.04 -6.35 -1.49
C ARG A 17 -4.06 -5.76 -0.09
N THR A 18 -4.92 -4.78 0.14
CA THR A 18 -5.08 -4.13 1.44
C THR A 18 -6.52 -3.65 1.66
N TRP A 19 -6.96 -3.57 2.91
CA TRP A 19 -8.26 -3.00 3.27
C TRP A 19 -8.26 -1.48 3.10
N LYS A 20 -9.38 -0.93 2.64
CA LYS A 20 -9.64 0.50 2.76
C LYS A 20 -9.89 0.80 4.23
N GLY A 21 -9.18 1.78 4.76
CA GLY A 21 -9.28 2.20 6.17
C GLY A 21 -8.90 3.66 6.38
N TYR A 22 -8.88 4.45 5.31
CA TYR A 22 -8.55 5.86 5.29
C TYR A 22 -9.71 6.63 4.66
N ASP A 23 -9.67 7.96 4.80
CA ASP A 23 -10.65 8.85 4.18
C ASP A 23 -10.78 8.59 2.67
N PHE A 24 -11.99 8.72 2.13
CA PHE A 24 -12.24 8.49 0.71
C PHE A 24 -11.46 9.44 -0.18
N ASP A 25 -11.24 10.69 0.24
CA ASP A 25 -10.48 11.65 -0.55
C ASP A 25 -9.02 11.22 -0.69
N ILE A 26 -8.42 10.70 0.39
CA ILE A 26 -7.06 10.13 0.36
C ILE A 26 -7.01 8.90 -0.56
N ILE A 27 -8.03 8.03 -0.50
CA ILE A 27 -8.10 6.86 -1.38
C ILE A 27 -8.22 7.29 -2.85
N ASN A 28 -9.02 8.32 -3.14
CA ASN A 28 -9.17 8.85 -4.50
C ASN A 28 -7.86 9.45 -5.00
N GLU A 29 -7.17 10.27 -4.22
CA GLU A 29 -5.85 10.83 -4.57
C GLU A 29 -4.83 9.72 -4.89
N LEU A 30 -4.77 8.66 -4.07
CA LEU A 30 -3.87 7.53 -4.31
C LEU A 30 -4.25 6.73 -5.58
N THR A 31 -5.53 6.70 -5.94
CA THR A 31 -5.98 6.11 -7.22
C THR A 31 -5.64 7.00 -8.39
N ASP A 32 -5.80 8.31 -8.27
CA ASP A 32 -5.47 9.29 -9.31
C ASP A 32 -3.95 9.34 -9.58
N GLU A 33 -3.13 9.09 -8.55
CA GLU A 33 -1.67 8.91 -8.67
C GLU A 33 -1.24 7.52 -9.18
N ASP A 34 -2.17 6.62 -9.51
CA ASP A 34 -1.92 5.23 -9.93
C ASP A 34 -1.10 4.40 -8.92
N LEU A 35 -1.24 4.68 -7.62
CA LEU A 35 -0.57 3.94 -6.54
C LEU A 35 -1.43 2.78 -6.02
N ILE A 36 -2.75 2.89 -6.16
CA ILE A 36 -3.70 1.83 -5.82
C ILE A 36 -4.76 1.69 -6.90
N SER A 37 -5.24 0.47 -7.10
CA SER A 37 -6.32 0.14 -8.03
C SER A 37 -7.43 -0.61 -7.31
N GLY A 38 -8.68 -0.26 -7.61
CA GLY A 38 -9.83 -0.95 -7.08
C GLY A 38 -11.15 -0.23 -7.36
N SER A 39 -12.26 -0.92 -7.10
CA SER A 39 -13.60 -0.33 -7.23
C SER A 39 -13.97 0.46 -5.98
N HIS A 40 -14.69 1.56 -6.14
CA HIS A 40 -15.28 2.32 -5.03
C HIS A 40 -16.21 1.47 -4.14
N ARG A 41 -16.87 0.44 -4.71
CA ARG A 41 -17.79 -0.45 -3.99
C ARG A 41 -17.10 -1.53 -3.15
N SER A 42 -15.84 -1.81 -3.43
CA SER A 42 -15.06 -2.84 -2.72
C SER A 42 -14.49 -2.30 -1.41
N LYS A 43 -14.42 -3.17 -0.39
CA LYS A 43 -13.80 -2.86 0.90
C LYS A 43 -12.26 -2.86 0.87
N SER A 44 -11.67 -3.39 -0.20
CA SER A 44 -10.24 -3.52 -0.39
C SER A 44 -9.80 -2.97 -1.74
N VAL A 45 -8.52 -2.69 -1.86
CA VAL A 45 -7.82 -2.24 -3.07
C VAL A 45 -6.54 -3.05 -3.24
N TYR A 46 -6.00 -3.03 -4.45
CA TYR A 46 -4.69 -3.55 -4.79
C TYR A 46 -3.68 -2.40 -4.85
N LEU A 47 -2.46 -2.63 -4.40
CA LEU A 47 -1.34 -1.74 -4.66
C LEU A 47 -0.82 -2.02 -6.07
N THR A 48 -0.54 -0.97 -6.83
CA THR A 48 0.19 -1.08 -8.09
C THR A 48 1.67 -1.28 -7.83
N ASP A 49 2.44 -1.63 -8.85
CA ASP A 49 3.89 -1.78 -8.72
C ASP A 49 4.56 -0.47 -8.27
N GLU A 50 4.12 0.68 -8.80
CA GLU A 50 4.59 2.01 -8.37
C GLU A 50 4.16 2.32 -6.92
N GLY A 51 2.94 1.93 -6.54
CA GLY A 51 2.46 2.04 -5.16
C GLY A 51 3.30 1.25 -4.16
N ILE A 52 3.66 0.02 -4.51
CA ILE A 52 4.56 -0.84 -3.71
C ILE A 52 5.92 -0.16 -3.57
N LYS A 53 6.52 0.26 -4.68
CA LYS A 53 7.84 0.90 -4.69
C LYS A 53 7.88 2.16 -3.83
N LYS A 54 6.91 3.07 -3.99
CA LYS A 54 6.80 4.29 -3.18
C LYS A 54 6.60 3.96 -1.70
N ALA A 55 5.78 2.96 -1.38
CA ALA A 55 5.58 2.52 0.00
C ALA A 55 6.85 1.93 0.63
N GLU A 56 7.65 1.17 -0.12
CA GLU A 56 8.94 0.64 0.34
C GLU A 56 9.97 1.74 0.57
N GLU A 57 10.04 2.75 -0.30
CA GLU A 57 10.89 3.93 -0.11
C GLU A 57 10.54 4.67 1.18
N LEU A 58 9.24 4.89 1.43
CA LEU A 58 8.75 5.49 2.66
C LEU A 58 9.04 4.61 3.89
N ALA A 59 8.84 3.30 3.78
CA ALA A 59 9.15 2.36 4.86
C ALA A 59 10.64 2.41 5.21
N LYS A 60 11.54 2.40 4.22
CA LYS A 60 12.98 2.58 4.44
C LYS A 60 13.31 3.90 5.11
N LYS A 61 12.68 5.01 4.67
CA LYS A 61 12.92 6.35 5.22
C LYS A 61 12.50 6.47 6.69
N TYR A 62 11.35 5.92 7.06
CA TYR A 62 10.74 6.17 8.38
C TYR A 62 10.86 5.00 9.37
N LEU A 63 11.01 3.76 8.91
CA LEU A 63 11.12 2.58 9.78
C LEU A 63 12.57 2.12 10.00
N ASN A 64 13.50 2.41 9.08
CA ASN A 64 14.91 2.04 9.26
C ASN A 64 15.72 3.12 10.02
N GLY A 65 15.04 4.17 10.50
CA GLY A 65 15.63 5.38 11.09
C GLY A 65 16.03 5.30 12.56
N GLU A 66 15.84 4.18 13.26
CA GLU A 66 16.34 4.01 14.63
C GLU A 66 16.75 2.55 14.91
N LYS A 67 18.02 2.21 14.62
CA LYS A 67 18.73 1.41 15.63
C LYS A 67 18.95 2.35 16.81
N CYS A 68 17.92 2.47 17.65
CA CYS A 68 18.03 3.07 18.97
C CYS A 68 19.17 2.35 19.68
N SER A 69 20.34 3.00 19.73
CA SER A 69 21.43 2.63 20.61
C SER A 69 20.89 2.76 22.03
N ARG A 70 20.38 1.67 22.58
CA ARG A 70 20.28 1.54 24.03
C ARG A 70 21.70 1.56 24.56
N LEU A 71 22.09 2.71 25.10
CA LEU A 71 23.13 2.83 26.11
C LEU A 71 22.79 1.93 27.30
#